data_AF-A0A3C1T8E8-F1
#
_entry.id   AF-A0A3C1T8E8-F1
#
_cell.length_a   1.000
_cell.length_b   1.000
_cell.length_c   1.000
_cell.angle_alpha   90.00
_cell.angle_beta   90.00
_cell.angle_gamma   90.00
#
_symmetry.space_group_name_H-M   'P 1'
#
loop_
_entity.id
_entity.type
_entity.pdbx_description
1 polymer ?
#
loop_
_entity_poly.entity_id
_entity_poly.type
_entity_poly.pdbx_seq_one_letter_code
_entity_poly.pdbx_strand_id
1 'polypeptide(L)'
;MKYLILSILPALFPATEHIRPTNNAMTAASVSPAVSKEVNTLNFQEKDEPGKMLATVFRAQQYCRAEVEDFVFDAPFKVVSATVYFSGANFRNVETGFINSNSLAPVKKLMERCAPGSIVIFDDAKVEGPDKQVRSIRGLSLRLH
;
A
#
# COMPACT_ATOMS: atom_id res chain seq x y z
N MET A 1 -2.15 -2.62 -56.39
CA MET A 1 -3.16 -1.55 -56.21
C MET A 1 -4.17 -2.02 -55.16
N LYS A 2 -4.59 -1.08 -54.31
CA LYS A 2 -5.12 -1.25 -52.95
C LYS A 2 -6.65 -1.33 -52.97
N TYR A 3 -7.23 -2.39 -52.41
CA TYR A 3 -8.67 -2.49 -52.18
C TYR A 3 -8.96 -2.34 -50.69
N LEU A 4 -9.79 -1.35 -50.37
CA LEU A 4 -10.19 -0.93 -49.03
C LEU A 4 -11.66 -1.33 -48.87
N ILE A 5 -11.97 -2.23 -47.94
CA ILE A 5 -13.35 -2.64 -47.64
C ILE A 5 -13.78 -1.96 -46.33
N LEU A 6 -14.84 -1.18 -46.47
CA LEU A 6 -15.55 -0.39 -45.47
C LEU A 6 -16.60 -1.29 -44.79
N SER A 7 -16.59 -1.40 -43.46
CA SER A 7 -17.66 -2.05 -42.69
C SER A 7 -18.26 -1.06 -41.69
N ILE A 8 -19.56 -0.80 -41.85
CA ILE A 8 -20.37 0.00 -40.92
C ILE A 8 -21.62 -0.83 -40.62
N LEU A 9 -21.85 -1.16 -39.35
CA LEU A 9 -23.07 -1.82 -38.85
C LEU A 9 -23.55 -1.05 -37.59
N PRO A 10 -24.87 -0.90 -37.37
CA PRO A 10 -25.43 0.23 -36.61
C PRO A 10 -25.73 -0.11 -35.15
N ALA A 11 -25.71 0.91 -34.28
CA ALA A 11 -26.21 0.80 -32.92
C ALA A 11 -27.58 1.50 -32.77
N LEU A 12 -28.44 0.77 -32.07
CA LEU A 12 -29.87 0.90 -31.85
C LEU A 12 -30.19 2.04 -30.84
N PHE A 13 -31.09 2.95 -31.20
CA PHE A 13 -31.85 3.87 -30.31
C PHE A 13 -33.10 3.12 -29.75
N PRO A 14 -33.89 3.57 -28.72
CA PRO A 14 -34.25 4.99 -28.47
C PRO A 14 -34.67 5.44 -27.03
N ALA A 15 -34.98 6.74 -26.95
CA ALA A 15 -36.00 7.48 -26.16
C ALA A 15 -35.87 7.57 -24.61
N THR A 16 -35.51 8.74 -24.06
CA THR A 16 -36.38 9.87 -23.64
C THR A 16 -37.15 9.60 -22.34
N GLU A 17 -36.80 10.27 -21.24
CA GLU A 17 -37.78 11.04 -20.47
C GLU A 17 -37.16 12.09 -19.52
N HIS A 18 -37.91 13.17 -19.40
CA HIS A 18 -37.72 14.41 -18.65
C HIS A 18 -38.23 14.22 -17.22
N ILE A 19 -37.66 14.88 -16.20
CA ILE A 19 -38.32 15.44 -14.99
C ILE A 19 -37.23 15.93 -14.01
N ARG A 20 -37.29 17.21 -13.60
CA ARG A 20 -36.62 17.75 -12.40
C ARG A 20 -37.56 17.57 -11.20
N PRO A 21 -37.04 17.33 -9.99
CA PRO A 21 -37.41 18.28 -8.92
C PRO A 21 -36.32 18.60 -7.89
N THR A 22 -36.52 19.79 -7.33
CA THR A 22 -35.92 20.44 -6.16
C THR A 22 -36.23 19.75 -4.82
N ASN A 23 -35.22 19.80 -3.93
CA ASN A 23 -35.23 20.08 -2.49
C ASN A 23 -36.16 19.34 -1.48
N ASN A 24 -35.54 19.14 -0.31
CA ASN A 24 -36.09 18.94 1.04
C ASN A 24 -36.38 17.50 1.52
N ALA A 25 -35.40 17.01 2.27
CA ALA A 25 -35.49 16.62 3.69
C ALA A 25 -36.46 15.50 4.13
N MET A 26 -35.82 14.47 4.69
CA MET A 26 -36.21 13.58 5.80
C MET A 26 -36.46 12.10 5.46
N THR A 27 -35.53 11.28 5.99
CA THR A 27 -35.72 9.95 6.58
C THR A 27 -35.75 8.72 5.66
N ALA A 28 -34.60 8.05 5.54
CA ALA A 28 -34.47 6.59 5.71
C ALA A 28 -32.98 6.23 5.78
N ALA A 29 -32.58 5.57 6.86
CA ALA A 29 -31.24 5.04 7.04
C ALA A 29 -30.95 3.97 5.97
N SER A 30 -29.98 4.21 5.09
CA SER A 30 -29.29 3.14 4.38
C SER A 30 -27.89 3.01 4.98
N VAL A 31 -27.74 2.04 5.87
CA VAL A 31 -26.44 1.49 6.24
C VAL A 31 -25.81 0.94 4.95
N SER A 32 -24.92 1.71 4.35
CA SER A 32 -24.01 1.17 3.35
C SER A 32 -22.92 0.39 4.11
N PRO A 33 -22.70 -0.90 3.83
CA PRO A 33 -21.59 -1.61 4.44
C PRO A 33 -20.31 -0.92 3.95
N ALA A 34 -19.52 -0.42 4.90
CA ALA A 34 -18.19 0.09 4.62
C ALA A 34 -17.42 -1.04 3.92
N VAL A 35 -17.11 -0.83 2.64
CA VAL A 35 -16.17 -1.65 1.90
C VAL A 35 -14.87 -1.58 2.68
N SER A 36 -14.55 -2.68 3.36
CA SER A 36 -13.29 -2.89 4.05
C SER A 36 -12.18 -2.61 3.05
N LYS A 37 -11.51 -1.48 3.24
CA LYS A 37 -10.24 -1.21 2.57
C LYS A 37 -9.26 -2.15 3.22
N GLU A 38 -9.09 -3.34 2.63
CA GLU A 38 -8.06 -4.30 3.03
C GLU A 38 -6.69 -3.66 2.73
N VAL A 39 -6.21 -2.88 3.68
CA VAL A 39 -4.94 -2.17 3.63
C VAL A 39 -4.04 -2.83 4.66
N ASN A 40 -3.57 -4.02 4.29
CA ASN A 40 -2.49 -4.70 4.99
C ASN A 40 -1.22 -3.88 4.74
N THR A 41 -0.80 -3.10 5.73
CA THR A 41 0.32 -2.16 5.62
C THR A 41 1.43 -2.62 6.55
N LEU A 42 2.67 -2.62 6.06
CA LEU A 42 3.82 -2.75 6.95
C LEU A 42 3.89 -1.51 7.83
N ASN A 43 3.83 -1.69 9.14
CA ASN A 43 3.90 -0.60 10.11
C ASN A 43 5.14 -0.75 11.00
N PHE A 44 5.54 0.37 11.58
CA PHE A 44 6.63 0.51 12.53
C PHE A 44 6.09 1.19 13.79
N GLN A 45 6.68 0.89 14.95
CA GLN A 45 6.11 1.21 16.28
C GLN A 45 5.90 2.71 16.58
N GLU A 46 6.47 3.63 15.81
CA GLU A 46 6.35 5.06 16.05
C GLU A 46 6.11 5.79 14.72
N LYS A 47 4.95 6.43 14.60
CA LYS A 47 4.42 6.97 13.34
C LYS A 47 3.86 8.37 13.62
N ASP A 48 4.61 9.41 13.25
CA ASP A 48 4.12 10.80 13.27
C ASP A 48 3.00 10.99 12.25
N GLU A 49 3.20 10.46 11.04
CA GLU A 49 2.22 10.40 9.95
C GLU A 49 2.46 9.16 9.08
N PRO A 50 1.43 8.60 8.41
CA PRO A 50 1.63 7.53 7.44
C PRO A 50 2.62 7.91 6.35
N GLY A 51 3.72 7.15 6.30
CA GLY A 51 4.79 7.35 5.32
C GLY A 51 5.88 8.33 5.73
N LYS A 52 5.87 8.86 6.97
CA LYS A 52 6.97 9.67 7.51
C LYS A 52 7.53 9.06 8.80
N MET A 53 8.84 9.12 8.96
CA MET A 53 9.53 8.61 10.14
C MET A 53 10.84 9.37 10.38
N LEU A 54 11.25 9.52 11.63
CA LEU A 54 12.58 10.02 11.95
C LEU A 54 13.65 9.02 11.49
N ALA A 55 14.71 9.51 10.85
CA ALA A 55 15.80 8.65 10.37
C ALA A 55 16.47 7.84 11.50
N THR A 56 16.54 8.41 12.71
CA THR A 56 17.08 7.72 13.90
C THR A 56 16.18 6.58 14.37
N VAL A 57 14.86 6.81 14.39
CA VAL A 57 13.88 5.78 14.76
C VAL A 57 13.93 4.63 13.76
N PHE A 58 13.98 4.93 12.46
CA PHE A 58 14.11 3.91 11.41
C PHE A 58 15.35 3.05 11.60
N ARG A 59 16.52 3.67 11.85
CA ARG A 59 17.79 2.96 12.06
C ARG A 59 17.80 2.10 13.32
N ALA A 60 17.07 2.49 14.34
CA ALA A 60 16.94 1.73 15.58
C ALA A 60 16.06 0.48 15.42
N GLN A 61 15.21 0.41 14.40
CA GLN A 61 14.36 -0.75 14.16
C GLN A 61 15.18 -2.02 13.92
N GLN A 62 14.71 -3.11 14.52
CA GLN A 62 15.27 -4.45 14.35
C GLN A 62 14.33 -5.36 13.56
N TYR A 63 13.02 -5.08 13.63
CA TYR A 63 11.97 -5.89 13.04
C TYR A 63 10.94 -5.00 12.34
N CYS A 64 10.27 -5.54 11.31
CA CYS A 64 9.07 -4.96 10.73
C CYS A 64 7.84 -5.78 11.08
N ARG A 65 6.66 -5.16 11.09
CA ARG A 65 5.37 -5.81 11.36
C ARG A 65 4.38 -5.48 10.27
N ALA A 66 3.47 -6.40 9.98
CA ALA A 66 2.32 -6.16 9.15
C ALA A 66 1.11 -5.93 10.05
N GLU A 67 0.42 -4.81 9.82
CA GLU A 67 -0.79 -4.45 10.55
C GLU A 67 -1.90 -4.18 9.54
N VAL A 68 -3.13 -4.44 9.97
CA VAL A 68 -4.33 -4.22 9.16
C VAL A 68 -5.07 -3.05 9.77
N GLU A 69 -5.35 -2.04 8.94
CA GLU A 69 -6.20 -0.92 9.37
C GLU A 69 -7.64 -1.42 9.54
N ASP A 70 -8.31 -0.95 10.60
CA ASP A 70 -9.74 -1.24 10.89
C ASP A 70 -10.08 -2.71 11.21
N PHE A 71 -9.17 -3.47 11.81
CA PHE A 71 -9.44 -4.85 12.20
C PHE A 71 -9.90 -4.94 13.69
N VAL A 72 -11.09 -5.53 13.90
CA VAL A 72 -11.75 -5.62 15.23
C VAL A 72 -11.22 -6.79 16.07
N PHE A 73 -10.50 -7.72 15.46
CA PHE A 73 -9.92 -8.89 16.13
C PHE A 73 -8.40 -8.80 16.12
N ASP A 74 -7.70 -9.18 17.18
CA ASP A 74 -6.23 -9.17 17.17
C ASP A 74 -5.71 -10.43 16.45
N ALA A 75 -5.42 -10.33 15.15
CA ALA A 75 -4.84 -11.42 14.38
C ALA A 75 -3.36 -11.13 14.06
N PRO A 76 -2.42 -11.97 14.53
CA PRO A 76 -1.01 -11.76 14.25
C PRO A 76 -0.71 -12.11 12.79
N PHE A 77 -0.22 -11.12 12.03
CA PHE A 77 0.36 -11.33 10.71
C PHE A 77 1.88 -11.42 10.80
N LYS A 78 2.46 -12.44 10.16
CA LYS A 78 3.90 -12.66 10.11
C LYS A 78 4.44 -12.22 8.75
N VAL A 79 5.45 -11.35 8.75
CA VAL A 79 6.15 -10.98 7.52
C VAL A 79 7.04 -12.15 7.06
N VAL A 80 6.82 -12.59 5.83
CA VAL A 80 7.55 -13.69 5.18
C VAL A 80 8.70 -13.14 4.37
N SER A 81 8.46 -12.12 3.53
CA SER A 81 9.52 -11.50 2.73
C SER A 81 9.15 -10.10 2.27
N ALA A 82 10.15 -9.32 1.89
CA ALA A 82 9.98 -8.09 1.12
C ALA A 82 11.27 -7.73 0.39
N THR A 83 11.13 -6.99 -0.71
CA THR A 83 12.22 -6.26 -1.35
C THR A 83 12.24 -4.84 -0.81
N VAL A 84 13.41 -4.34 -0.43
CA VAL A 84 13.57 -3.02 0.18
C VAL A 84 14.44 -2.15 -0.70
N TYR A 85 13.93 -1.01 -1.14
CA TYR A 85 14.65 -0.03 -1.94
C TYR A 85 15.07 1.15 -1.08
N PHE A 86 16.33 1.54 -1.18
CA PHE A 86 16.92 2.67 -0.47
C PHE A 86 17.39 3.72 -1.47
N SER A 87 16.99 4.97 -1.24
CA SER A 87 17.35 6.10 -2.09
C SER A 87 17.39 7.41 -1.30
N GLY A 88 17.73 8.51 -1.97
CA GLY A 88 17.81 9.84 -1.36
C GLY A 88 19.14 10.09 -0.64
N ALA A 89 19.10 10.75 0.51
CA ALA A 89 20.32 11.12 1.24
C ALA A 89 21.25 9.91 1.47
N ASN A 90 22.56 10.09 1.20
CA ASN A 90 23.62 9.08 1.28
C ASN A 90 23.54 7.89 0.29
N PHE A 91 22.64 7.95 -0.70
CA PHE A 91 22.53 6.97 -1.79
C PHE A 91 22.69 7.68 -3.14
N ARG A 92 23.71 7.29 -3.92
CA ARG A 92 23.93 7.88 -5.26
C ARG A 92 22.91 7.37 -6.28
N ASN A 93 22.53 6.11 -6.16
CA ASN A 93 21.51 5.42 -6.95
C ASN A 93 20.61 4.64 -6.00
N VAL A 94 19.51 4.08 -6.53
CA VAL A 94 18.68 3.15 -5.76
C VAL A 94 19.49 1.91 -5.42
N GLU A 95 19.63 1.62 -4.13
CA GLU A 95 20.22 0.38 -3.63
C GLU A 95 19.10 -0.56 -3.18
N THR A 96 19.23 -1.85 -3.48
CA THR A 96 18.20 -2.86 -3.19
C THR A 96 18.70 -3.81 -2.11
N GLY A 97 17.85 -4.08 -1.13
CA GLY A 97 18.01 -5.11 -0.11
C GLY A 97 16.86 -6.10 -0.14
N PHE A 98 17.06 -7.26 0.45
CA PHE A 98 16.04 -8.32 0.53
C PHE A 98 15.92 -8.80 1.95
N ILE A 99 14.69 -8.97 2.42
CA ILE A 99 14.39 -9.61 3.70
C ILE A 99 13.54 -10.85 3.45
N ASN A 100 13.88 -11.94 4.13
CA ASN A 100 13.21 -13.25 4.05
C ASN A 100 12.52 -13.63 5.37
N SER A 101 12.31 -12.63 6.23
CA SER A 101 11.57 -12.74 7.48
C SER A 101 11.20 -11.33 7.96
N ASN A 102 10.62 -11.23 9.15
CA ASN A 102 10.38 -9.95 9.82
C ASN A 102 11.67 -9.26 10.31
N SER A 103 12.83 -9.91 10.25
CA SER A 103 14.10 -9.34 10.69
C SER A 103 14.70 -8.41 9.65
N LEU A 104 15.13 -7.22 10.07
CA LEU A 104 15.79 -6.23 9.23
C LEU A 104 17.32 -6.37 9.23
N ALA A 105 17.87 -7.38 9.92
CA ALA A 105 19.31 -7.66 9.96
C ALA A 105 19.96 -7.73 8.56
N PRO A 106 19.36 -8.36 7.53
CA PRO A 106 19.97 -8.45 6.20
C PRO A 106 20.20 -7.09 5.52
N VAL A 107 19.39 -6.09 5.85
CA VAL A 107 19.44 -4.75 5.27
C VAL A 107 20.02 -3.71 6.22
N LYS A 108 20.51 -4.12 7.39
CA LYS A 108 20.97 -3.22 8.47
C LYS A 108 22.05 -2.26 8.01
N LYS A 109 23.01 -2.73 7.20
CA LYS A 109 24.09 -1.90 6.64
C LYS A 109 23.56 -0.77 5.74
N LEU A 110 22.46 -1.00 5.01
CA LEU A 110 21.78 0.02 4.21
C LEU A 110 20.99 0.96 5.12
N MET A 111 20.31 0.43 6.13
CA MET A 111 19.59 1.23 7.11
C MET A 111 20.52 2.22 7.83
N GLU A 112 21.69 1.79 8.28
CA GLU A 112 22.66 2.64 8.99
C GLU A 112 23.09 3.89 8.21
N ARG A 113 23.09 3.80 6.88
CA ARG A 113 23.42 4.92 5.98
C ARG A 113 22.27 5.91 5.81
N CYS A 114 21.05 5.53 6.18
CA CYS A 114 19.88 6.40 6.06
C CYS A 114 20.04 7.64 6.93
N ALA A 115 19.64 8.78 6.37
CA ALA A 115 19.68 10.09 7.02
C ALA A 115 18.39 10.85 6.71
N PRO A 116 18.14 12.00 7.37
CA PRO A 116 17.08 12.91 6.95
C PRO A 116 17.14 13.19 5.44
N GLY A 117 16.05 12.93 4.73
CA GLY A 117 15.95 13.01 3.27
C GLY A 117 16.14 11.69 2.52
N SER A 118 16.44 10.57 3.20
CA SER A 118 16.38 9.24 2.59
C SER A 118 14.93 8.79 2.37
N ILE A 119 14.73 7.95 1.36
CA ILE A 119 13.44 7.32 1.04
C ILE A 119 13.66 5.80 1.06
N VAL A 120 12.80 5.10 1.79
CA VAL A 120 12.83 3.64 1.93
C VAL A 120 11.49 3.07 1.49
N ILE A 121 11.51 2.12 0.56
CA ILE A 121 10.29 1.49 0.04
C ILE A 121 10.39 -0.01 0.27
N PHE A 122 9.43 -0.56 0.99
CA PHE A 122 9.21 -2.00 1.10
C PHE A 122 8.20 -2.39 0.01
N ASP A 123 8.59 -3.28 -0.89
CA ASP A 123 7.78 -3.76 -2.02
C ASP A 123 7.80 -5.30 -2.07
N ASP A 124 6.92 -5.89 -2.88
CA ASP A 124 6.65 -7.34 -2.93
C ASP A 124 6.55 -7.96 -1.53
N ALA A 125 5.88 -7.25 -0.61
CA ALA A 125 5.74 -7.68 0.76
C ALA A 125 4.78 -8.87 0.83
N LYS A 126 5.26 -9.98 1.40
CA LYS A 126 4.49 -11.21 1.59
C LYS A 126 4.30 -11.45 3.06
N VAL A 127 3.07 -11.75 3.46
CA VAL A 127 2.71 -12.02 4.85
C VAL A 127 1.93 -13.31 4.96
N GLU A 128 2.14 -14.02 6.06
CA GLU A 128 1.39 -15.21 6.47
C GLU A 128 0.35 -14.77 7.50
N GLY A 129 -0.92 -15.03 7.20
CA GLY A 129 -2.03 -14.79 8.12
C GLY A 129 -2.21 -15.93 9.14
N PRO A 130 -3.14 -15.78 10.09
CA PRO A 130 -3.49 -16.85 11.05
C PRO A 130 -4.06 -18.11 10.37
N ASP A 131 -4.53 -17.98 9.13
CA ASP A 131 -4.99 -19.05 8.25
C ASP A 131 -3.85 -19.85 7.59
N LYS A 132 -2.59 -19.51 7.89
CA LYS A 132 -1.37 -20.07 7.26
C LYS A 132 -1.29 -19.84 5.76
N GLN A 133 -2.08 -18.92 5.21
CA GLN A 133 -1.99 -18.55 3.81
C GLN A 133 -1.05 -17.37 3.64
N VAL A 134 -0.17 -17.48 2.64
CA VAL A 134 0.75 -16.41 2.26
C VAL A 134 0.08 -15.53 1.22
N ARG A 135 -0.05 -14.24 1.52
CA ARG A 135 -0.63 -13.23 0.62
C ARG A 135 0.36 -12.10 0.38
N SER A 136 0.36 -11.58 -0.85
CA SER A 136 1.05 -10.34 -1.17
C SER A 136 0.23 -9.16 -0.68
N ILE A 137 0.89 -8.18 -0.07
CA ILE A 137 0.26 -7.00 0.50
C ILE A 137 0.85 -5.75 -0.10
N ARG A 138 0.16 -4.62 0.11
CA ARG A 138 0.67 -3.34 -0.33
C ARG A 138 1.97 -3.03 0.40
N GLY A 139 2.97 -2.64 -0.38
CA GLY A 139 4.24 -2.14 0.12
C GLY A 139 4.11 -0.84 0.92
N LEU A 140 5.12 -0.54 1.73
CA LEU A 140 5.20 0.70 2.51
C LEU A 140 6.27 1.61 1.94
N SER A 141 5.95 2.88 1.73
CA SER A 141 6.92 3.92 1.40
C SER A 141 7.12 4.84 2.61
N LEU A 142 8.38 5.02 3.01
CA LEU A 142 8.80 5.87 4.10
C LEU A 142 9.70 6.98 3.58
N ARG A 143 9.35 8.23 3.93
CA ARG A 143 10.21 9.39 3.81
C ARG A 143 10.82 9.69 5.17
N LEU A 144 12.14 9.65 5.23
CA LEU A 144 12.88 9.89 6.46
C LEU A 144 13.17 11.38 6.63
N HIS A 145 12.98 11.89 7.85
CA HIS A 145 13.27 13.28 8.22
C HIS A 145 14.14 13.37 9.47
#